data_AF-A0A9X3I616-F1
#
_entry.id   AF-A0A9X3I616-F1
#
_cell.length_a   1.000
_cell.length_b   1.000
_cell.length_c   1.000
_cell.angle_alpha   90.00
_cell.angle_beta   90.00
_cell.angle_gamma   90.00
#
_symmetry.space_group_name_H-M   'P 1'
#
loop_
_entity.id
_entity.type
_entity.pdbx_description
1 polymer ?
#
loop_
_entity_poly.entity_id
_entity_poly.type
_entity_poly.pdbx_seq_one_letter_code
_entity_poly.pdbx_strand_id
1 'polypeptide(L)'
;MVPEERACERHEGPPTPAIVHTRIRHARTSPIRHAFTHRSVAWLIDVDHPPITGKWLRPFAHFRAADHFGQPTHPGDTLRSRLHHQLATAGLAPPSGRVVALLSPRVAGHVFNPLSVYWCHNRDGTLDRVVAEVHNTYGERHCYVVTPDSHGDALVPKEFYVSPFNDVDGTYRLHVPPPRADGRVAVSVTLHRDGQDPFTASVTGRARPATTAEIIRTQLRAPLAPVLVSARIRIHGIRLWLRRLPVIPRPAHPDSMTVSACPASGTPVSRKDDDERSAS
;
A
#
# COMPACT_ATOMS: atom_id res chain seq x y z
N MET A 1 -28.23 -34.53 15.25
CA MET A 1 -27.24 -34.08 14.24
C MET A 1 -27.25 -32.56 14.29
N VAL A 2 -26.39 -31.99 15.12
CA VAL A 2 -26.27 -30.53 15.32
C VAL A 2 -25.33 -30.02 14.22
N PRO A 3 -25.66 -28.96 13.47
CA PRO A 3 -24.74 -28.42 12.47
C PRO A 3 -23.52 -27.86 13.19
N GLU A 4 -22.32 -28.27 12.76
CA GLU A 4 -21.07 -27.63 13.17
C GLU A 4 -21.10 -26.16 12.76
N GLU A 5 -21.30 -25.29 13.74
CA GLU A 5 -20.96 -23.88 13.68
C GLU A 5 -19.47 -23.80 13.32
N ARG A 6 -19.16 -23.48 12.07
CA ARG A 6 -17.81 -23.11 11.65
C ARG A 6 -17.40 -21.89 12.47
N ALA A 7 -16.60 -22.12 13.51
CA ALA A 7 -15.97 -21.05 14.27
C ALA A 7 -15.26 -20.13 13.26
N CYS A 8 -15.76 -18.91 13.15
CA CYS A 8 -15.11 -17.86 12.38
C CYS A 8 -13.73 -17.67 13.03
N GLU A 9 -12.67 -18.21 12.42
CA GLU A 9 -11.30 -18.03 12.89
C GLU A 9 -11.06 -16.53 12.94
N ARG A 10 -11.06 -15.96 14.14
CA ARG A 10 -10.70 -14.56 14.35
C ARG A 10 -9.27 -14.42 13.86
N HIS A 11 -9.10 -13.74 12.72
CA HIS A 11 -7.78 -13.51 12.15
C HIS A 11 -7.05 -12.49 13.02
N GLU A 12 -6.40 -12.97 14.07
CA GLU A 12 -5.65 -12.13 14.98
C GLU A 12 -4.36 -11.70 14.27
N GLY A 13 -4.38 -10.49 13.70
CA GLY A 13 -3.20 -9.89 13.08
C GLY A 13 -2.04 -9.73 14.07
N PRO A 14 -0.83 -9.43 13.58
CA PRO A 14 0.32 -9.27 14.45
C PRO A 14 0.11 -8.07 15.40
N PRO A 15 0.78 -8.06 16.57
CA PRO A 15 0.66 -6.96 17.51
C PRO A 15 1.09 -5.64 16.87
N THR A 16 0.28 -4.61 17.05
CA THR A 16 0.57 -3.23 16.63
C THR A 16 0.86 -2.36 17.86
N PRO A 17 1.75 -1.36 17.78
CA PRO A 17 2.52 -0.96 16.61
C PRO A 17 3.70 -1.91 16.33
N ALA A 18 3.97 -2.14 15.04
CA ALA A 18 5.10 -2.95 14.60
C ALA A 18 5.89 -2.29 13.46
N ILE A 19 7.19 -2.49 13.46
CA ILE A 19 8.11 -2.12 12.38
C ILE A 19 8.18 -3.28 11.39
N VAL A 20 7.90 -3.01 10.13
CA VAL A 20 7.95 -3.98 9.03
C VAL A 20 9.21 -3.69 8.21
N HIS A 21 10.20 -4.57 8.32
CA HIS A 21 11.37 -4.53 7.44
C HIS A 21 10.96 -5.07 6.08
N THR A 22 10.82 -4.18 5.09
CA THR A 22 10.25 -4.52 3.78
C THR A 22 11.31 -4.74 2.73
N ARG A 23 11.01 -5.65 1.80
CA ARG A 23 11.67 -5.82 0.52
C ARG A 23 10.67 -5.45 -0.55
N ILE A 24 11.00 -4.42 -1.30
CA ILE A 24 10.18 -3.89 -2.39
C ILE A 24 10.81 -4.31 -3.71
N ARG A 25 10.09 -5.11 -4.50
CA ARG A 25 10.52 -5.55 -5.83
C ARG A 25 9.59 -4.97 -6.86
N HIS A 26 10.18 -4.31 -7.85
CA HIS A 26 9.49 -3.94 -9.09
C HIS A 26 10.05 -4.83 -10.20
N ALA A 27 9.15 -5.44 -10.96
CA ALA A 27 9.48 -6.23 -12.13
C ALA A 27 8.65 -5.70 -13.30
N ARG A 28 9.33 -5.27 -14.35
CA ARG A 28 8.73 -4.96 -15.65
C ARG A 28 9.31 -5.95 -16.65
N THR A 29 8.45 -6.60 -17.41
CA THR A 29 8.85 -7.63 -18.39
C THR A 29 8.87 -7.11 -19.82
N SER A 30 8.10 -6.06 -20.14
CA SER A 30 8.04 -5.41 -21.46
C SER A 30 8.16 -3.87 -21.37
N PRO A 31 8.77 -3.17 -22.36
CA PRO A 31 9.45 -3.68 -23.55
C PRO A 31 10.90 -4.15 -23.28
N ILE A 32 11.43 -3.87 -22.09
CA ILE A 32 12.75 -4.34 -21.62
C ILE A 32 12.54 -4.93 -20.23
N ARG A 33 12.96 -6.19 -20.07
CA ARG A 33 12.99 -6.89 -18.78
C ARG A 33 13.90 -6.13 -17.82
N HIS A 34 13.29 -5.51 -16.81
CA HIS A 34 13.99 -4.82 -15.74
C HIS A 34 13.34 -5.16 -14.42
N ALA A 35 14.12 -5.73 -13.51
CA ALA A 35 13.70 -5.94 -12.14
C ALA A 35 14.68 -5.26 -11.20
N PHE A 36 14.16 -4.52 -10.23
CA PHE A 36 14.95 -3.96 -9.15
C PHE A 36 14.32 -4.30 -7.82
N THR A 37 15.17 -4.60 -6.84
CA THR A 37 14.75 -4.88 -5.47
C THR A 37 15.51 -3.98 -4.53
N HIS A 38 14.80 -3.36 -3.59
CA HIS A 38 15.40 -2.54 -2.55
C HIS A 38 14.74 -2.83 -1.20
N ARG A 39 15.44 -2.47 -0.13
CA ARG A 39 14.94 -2.59 1.24
C ARG A 39 14.36 -1.25 1.67
N SER A 40 13.27 -1.31 2.41
CA SER A 40 12.67 -0.14 3.06
C SER A 40 12.13 -0.56 4.43
N VAL A 41 11.55 0.41 5.13
CA VAL A 41 10.90 0.21 6.42
C VAL A 41 9.51 0.80 6.31
N ALA A 42 8.52 -0.01 6.62
CA ALA A 42 7.13 0.41 6.82
C ALA A 42 6.73 0.13 8.27
N TRP A 43 5.58 0.62 8.67
CA TRP A 43 5.00 0.41 9.98
C TRP A 43 3.60 -0.15 9.84
N LEU A 44 3.30 -1.12 10.69
CA LEU A 44 1.96 -1.63 10.88
C LEU A 44 1.38 -1.02 12.16
N ILE A 45 0.32 -0.23 12.01
CA ILE A 45 -0.30 0.49 13.13
C ILE A 45 -1.81 0.30 13.12
N ASP A 46 -2.40 0.38 14.30
CA ASP A 46 -3.81 0.66 14.43
C ASP A 46 -4.01 2.17 14.24
N VAL A 47 -4.90 2.58 13.33
CA VAL A 47 -5.09 4.01 13.02
C VAL A 47 -5.69 4.82 14.17
N ASP A 48 -6.35 4.16 15.11
CA ASP A 48 -6.90 4.77 16.33
C ASP A 48 -5.85 4.93 17.43
N HIS A 49 -4.80 4.10 17.37
CA HIS A 49 -3.73 4.07 18.35
C HIS A 49 -2.36 4.22 17.66
N PRO A 50 -2.13 5.33 16.91
CA PRO A 50 -0.84 5.56 16.30
C PRO A 50 0.24 5.65 17.39
N PRO A 51 1.45 5.12 17.15
CA PRO A 51 2.48 5.07 18.16
C PRO A 51 2.87 6.48 18.61
N ILE A 52 2.80 6.72 19.92
CA ILE A 52 3.27 7.96 20.53
C ILE A 52 4.78 7.82 20.75
N THR A 53 5.57 8.32 19.81
CA THR A 53 7.03 8.38 19.97
C THR A 53 7.39 9.49 20.95
N GLY A 54 8.14 9.18 22.00
CA GLY A 54 8.68 10.16 22.94
C GLY A 54 9.48 11.26 22.22
N LYS A 55 9.62 12.46 22.84
CA LYS A 55 10.20 13.66 22.20
C LYS A 55 11.51 13.39 21.43
N TRP A 56 12.38 12.55 21.98
CA TRP A 56 13.67 12.16 21.40
C TRP A 56 13.56 11.22 20.18
N LEU A 57 12.47 10.46 20.07
CA LEU A 57 12.21 9.54 18.96
C LEU A 57 11.36 10.15 17.84
N ARG A 58 10.74 11.32 18.06
CA ARG A 58 9.92 12.01 17.06
C ARG A 58 10.63 12.30 15.74
N PRO A 59 11.93 12.66 15.71
CA PRO A 59 12.64 12.82 14.43
C PRO A 59 12.77 11.52 13.64
N PHE A 60 12.60 10.36 14.29
CA PHE A 60 12.87 9.06 13.70
C PHE A 60 11.62 8.31 13.26
N ALA A 61 10.49 8.55 13.90
CA ALA A 61 9.21 8.05 13.46
C ALA A 61 8.11 8.99 13.94
N HIS A 62 7.38 9.60 13.01
CA HIS A 62 6.23 10.42 13.33
C HIS A 62 5.13 10.21 12.30
N PHE A 63 3.89 10.07 12.76
CA PHE A 63 2.73 9.85 11.89
C PHE A 63 1.84 11.07 11.95
N ARG A 64 1.56 11.69 10.80
CA ARG A 64 0.62 12.80 10.69
C ARG A 64 -0.52 12.39 9.78
N ALA A 65 -1.75 12.62 10.22
CA ALA A 65 -2.94 12.35 9.42
C ALA A 65 -2.91 13.12 8.08
N ALA A 66 -2.38 14.36 8.08
CA ALA A 66 -2.18 15.20 6.90
C ALA A 66 -1.30 14.58 5.80
N ASP A 67 -0.49 13.58 6.15
CA ASP A 67 0.37 12.87 5.19
C ASP A 67 -0.42 11.89 4.33
N HIS A 68 -1.69 11.68 4.65
CA HIS A 68 -2.56 10.72 4.01
C HIS A 68 -3.87 11.38 3.58
N PHE A 69 -4.43 10.88 2.49
CA PHE A 69 -5.66 11.33 1.86
C PHE A 69 -5.55 12.75 1.28
N GLY A 70 -6.16 13.01 0.12
CA GLY A 70 -5.95 14.24 -0.66
C GLY A 70 -6.70 15.47 -0.13
N GLN A 71 -7.75 15.25 0.68
CA GLN A 71 -8.62 16.31 1.18
C GLN A 71 -7.89 17.36 2.06
N PRO A 72 -8.43 18.60 2.16
CA PRO A 72 -7.93 19.62 3.07
C PRO A 72 -7.72 19.09 4.49
N THR A 73 -6.69 19.60 5.17
CA THR A 73 -6.38 19.19 6.56
C THR A 73 -7.01 20.17 7.54
N HIS A 74 -7.68 19.64 8.56
CA HIS A 74 -8.23 20.43 9.65
C HIS A 74 -7.49 20.14 10.98
N PRO A 75 -7.44 21.11 11.92
CA PRO A 75 -6.90 20.87 13.25
C PRO A 75 -7.65 19.72 13.94
N GLY A 76 -6.90 18.74 14.47
CA GLY A 76 -7.48 17.58 15.15
C GLY A 76 -7.78 16.37 14.25
N ASP A 77 -7.52 16.47 12.94
CA ASP A 77 -7.67 15.33 12.03
C ASP A 77 -6.87 14.10 12.49
N THR A 78 -7.53 12.95 12.53
CA THR A 78 -6.93 11.64 12.76
C THR A 78 -6.85 10.87 11.45
N LEU A 79 -6.06 9.79 11.41
CA LEU A 79 -6.05 8.89 10.25
C LEU A 79 -7.44 8.31 10.00
N ARG A 80 -8.17 7.96 11.07
CA ARG A 80 -9.54 7.46 10.98
C ARG A 80 -10.50 8.51 10.41
N SER A 81 -10.51 9.74 10.94
CA SER A 81 -11.45 10.77 10.46
C SER A 81 -11.22 11.08 8.98
N ARG A 82 -9.95 11.11 8.57
CA ARG A 82 -9.59 11.34 7.17
C ARG A 82 -9.99 10.17 6.27
N LEU A 83 -9.74 8.94 6.68
CA LEU A 83 -10.22 7.76 5.97
C LEU A 83 -11.75 7.78 5.80
N HIS A 84 -12.49 8.13 6.86
CA HIS A 84 -13.95 8.22 6.81
C HIS A 84 -14.43 9.27 5.81
N HIS A 85 -13.83 10.47 5.82
CA HIS A 85 -14.18 11.53 4.87
C HIS A 85 -13.91 11.10 3.43
N GLN A 86 -12.75 10.48 3.19
CA GLN A 86 -12.34 9.98 1.88
C GLN A 86 -13.31 8.90 1.38
N LEU A 87 -13.77 7.98 2.25
CA LEU A 87 -14.79 6.99 1.90
C LEU A 87 -16.16 7.62 1.63
N ALA A 88 -16.53 8.65 2.38
CA ALA A 88 -17.80 9.34 2.23
C ALA A 88 -17.92 10.07 0.88
N THR A 89 -16.81 10.57 0.30
CA THR A 89 -16.84 11.17 -1.06
C THR A 89 -17.19 10.16 -2.15
N ALA A 90 -16.98 8.86 -1.89
CA ALA A 90 -17.40 7.76 -2.77
C ALA A 90 -18.76 7.14 -2.35
N GLY A 91 -19.48 7.75 -1.39
CA GLY A 91 -20.76 7.23 -0.89
C GLY A 91 -20.63 5.95 -0.04
N LEU A 92 -19.42 5.62 0.43
CA LEU A 92 -19.17 4.41 1.21
C LEU A 92 -19.32 4.68 2.72
N ALA A 93 -19.97 3.76 3.43
CA ALA A 93 -20.10 3.83 4.87
C ALA A 93 -18.73 3.72 5.57
N PRO A 94 -18.52 4.39 6.71
CA PRO A 94 -17.27 4.27 7.45
C PRO A 94 -17.06 2.85 7.98
N PRO A 95 -15.81 2.38 8.11
CA PRO A 95 -15.51 1.07 8.69
C PRO A 95 -15.99 0.99 10.13
N SER A 96 -16.75 -0.07 10.43
CA SER A 96 -17.43 -0.22 11.71
C SER A 96 -16.53 -0.73 12.84
N GLY A 97 -15.41 -1.36 12.51
CA GLY A 97 -14.45 -1.94 13.43
C GLY A 97 -13.03 -1.40 13.27
N ARG A 98 -12.04 -2.25 13.56
CA ARG A 98 -10.62 -1.91 13.59
C ARG A 98 -10.07 -1.61 12.20
N VAL A 99 -9.23 -0.59 12.08
CA VAL A 99 -8.50 -0.30 10.84
C VAL A 99 -7.01 -0.42 11.11
N VAL A 100 -6.37 -1.36 10.44
CA VAL A 100 -4.92 -1.58 10.50
C VAL A 100 -4.30 -0.99 9.25
N ALA A 101 -3.24 -0.21 9.40
CA ALA A 101 -2.56 0.44 8.29
C ALA A 101 -1.10 -0.02 8.17
N LEU A 102 -0.66 -0.34 6.96
CA LEU A 102 0.73 -0.41 6.56
C LEU A 102 1.11 0.90 5.86
N LEU A 103 1.97 1.69 6.50
CA LEU A 103 2.36 3.02 6.00
C LEU A 103 3.78 3.39 6.44
N SER A 104 4.37 4.44 5.86
CA SER A 104 5.71 4.88 6.25
C SER A 104 5.62 6.09 7.19
N PRO A 105 6.46 6.15 8.24
CA PRO A 105 6.54 7.31 9.10
C PRO A 105 7.26 8.46 8.39
N ARG A 106 7.06 9.69 8.90
CA ARG A 106 8.02 10.76 8.71
C ARG A 106 9.32 10.43 9.42
N VAL A 107 10.43 10.61 8.72
CA VAL A 107 11.80 10.55 9.25
C VAL A 107 12.50 11.85 8.87
N ALA A 108 13.04 12.55 9.87
CA ALA A 108 13.66 13.87 9.74
C ALA A 108 12.78 14.89 8.97
N GLY A 109 11.46 14.84 9.20
CA GLY A 109 10.50 15.73 8.55
C GLY A 109 10.09 15.30 7.13
N HIS A 110 10.72 14.28 6.54
CA HIS A 110 10.40 13.78 5.20
C HIS A 110 9.54 12.50 5.25
N VAL A 111 8.54 12.40 4.36
CA VAL A 111 7.73 11.20 4.17
C VAL A 111 7.75 10.80 2.71
N PHE A 112 7.82 9.49 2.46
CA PHE A 112 7.66 8.90 1.15
C PHE A 112 6.76 7.67 1.29
N ASN A 113 5.49 7.80 0.89
CA ASN A 113 4.45 6.78 0.99
C ASN A 113 4.05 6.28 -0.40
N PRO A 114 4.91 5.53 -1.12
CA PRO A 114 4.59 5.09 -2.48
C PRO A 114 3.31 4.25 -2.52
N LEU A 115 3.04 3.50 -1.45
CA LEU A 115 1.82 2.76 -1.22
C LEU A 115 1.57 2.72 0.30
N SER A 116 0.37 3.11 0.72
CA SER A 116 -0.17 2.87 2.05
C SER A 116 -1.40 1.98 1.93
N VAL A 117 -1.51 0.97 2.78
CA VAL A 117 -2.61 -0.02 2.73
C VAL A 117 -3.37 0.00 4.04
N TYR A 118 -4.69 0.16 3.98
CA TYR A 118 -5.58 0.18 5.13
C TYR A 118 -6.54 -1.01 5.05
N TRP A 119 -6.38 -1.99 5.94
CA TRP A 119 -7.32 -3.08 6.12
C TRP A 119 -8.43 -2.64 7.07
N CYS A 120 -9.64 -2.49 6.53
CA CYS A 120 -10.82 -2.07 7.24
C CYS A 120 -11.64 -3.29 7.66
N HIS A 121 -11.85 -3.45 8.96
CA HIS A 121 -12.60 -4.59 9.50
C HIS A 121 -13.98 -4.15 10.00
N ASN A 122 -14.90 -5.10 10.00
CA ASN A 122 -16.16 -5.00 10.71
C ASN A 122 -15.97 -5.19 12.22
N ARG A 123 -17.01 -4.89 13.01
CA ARG A 123 -17.00 -5.10 14.47
C ARG A 123 -16.78 -6.56 14.88
N ASP A 124 -17.18 -7.50 14.03
CA ASP A 124 -16.95 -8.94 14.23
C ASP A 124 -15.51 -9.38 13.90
N GLY A 125 -14.66 -8.47 13.41
CA GLY A 125 -13.27 -8.73 13.04
C GLY A 125 -13.08 -9.24 11.61
N THR A 126 -14.15 -9.43 10.83
CA THR A 126 -14.05 -9.80 9.41
C THR A 126 -13.50 -8.64 8.58
N LEU A 127 -12.70 -8.96 7.55
CA LEU A 127 -12.23 -7.95 6.59
C LEU A 127 -13.41 -7.50 5.72
N ASP A 128 -13.72 -6.21 5.77
CA ASP A 128 -14.79 -5.59 4.99
C ASP A 128 -14.24 -5.05 3.67
N ARG A 129 -13.16 -4.27 3.73
CA ARG A 129 -12.50 -3.72 2.53
C ARG A 129 -11.06 -3.34 2.79
N VAL A 130 -10.34 -3.09 1.70
CA VAL A 130 -8.98 -2.55 1.72
C VAL A 130 -8.95 -1.24 0.95
N VAL A 131 -8.31 -0.23 1.54
CA VAL A 131 -7.99 1.02 0.85
C VAL A 131 -6.49 1.04 0.56
N ALA A 132 -6.12 1.07 -0.72
CA ALA A 132 -4.76 1.22 -1.19
C ALA A 132 -4.54 2.65 -1.66
N GLU A 133 -3.85 3.45 -0.85
CA GLU A 133 -3.49 4.83 -1.15
C GLU A 133 -2.12 4.86 -1.84
N VAL A 134 -2.09 5.32 -3.08
CA VAL A 134 -0.88 5.43 -3.90
C VAL A 134 -0.48 6.89 -4.02
N HIS A 135 0.79 7.19 -3.77
CA HIS A 135 1.35 8.53 -3.95
C HIS A 135 2.26 8.53 -5.17
N ASN A 136 2.22 9.60 -5.95
CA ASN A 136 3.20 9.81 -7.00
C ASN A 136 4.29 10.82 -6.57
N THR A 137 5.34 10.95 -7.36
CA THR A 137 6.46 11.86 -7.07
C THR A 137 6.12 13.34 -7.25
N TYR A 138 4.93 13.65 -7.77
CA TYR A 138 4.43 15.01 -8.00
C TYR A 138 3.56 15.52 -6.85
N GLY A 139 3.38 14.72 -5.79
CA GLY A 139 2.61 15.10 -4.61
C GLY A 139 1.11 14.81 -4.73
N GLU A 140 0.67 14.18 -5.83
CA GLU A 140 -0.71 13.70 -5.97
C GLU A 140 -0.88 12.36 -5.25
N ARG A 141 -2.11 12.10 -4.83
CA ARG A 141 -2.51 10.91 -4.08
C ARG A 141 -3.78 10.37 -4.69
N HIS A 142 -3.90 9.04 -4.72
CA HIS A 142 -5.12 8.39 -5.19
C HIS A 142 -5.42 7.15 -4.36
N CYS A 143 -6.69 6.90 -4.10
CA CYS A 143 -7.13 5.74 -3.32
C CYS A 143 -7.87 4.76 -4.22
N TYR A 144 -7.40 3.52 -4.20
CA TYR A 144 -8.14 2.37 -4.70
C TYR A 144 -8.87 1.70 -3.54
N VAL A 145 -10.19 1.64 -3.59
CA VAL A 145 -11.01 0.95 -2.59
C VAL A 145 -11.45 -0.39 -3.17
N VAL A 146 -11.07 -1.49 -2.52
CA VAL A 146 -11.35 -2.84 -3.01
C VAL A 146 -11.94 -3.73 -1.92
N THR A 147 -12.80 -4.66 -2.34
CA THR A 147 -13.27 -5.77 -1.51
C THR A 147 -12.57 -7.03 -1.99
N PRO A 148 -11.45 -7.43 -1.35
CA PRO A 148 -10.71 -8.60 -1.80
C PRO A 148 -11.48 -9.89 -1.50
N ASP A 149 -11.22 -10.91 -2.31
CA ASP A 149 -11.74 -12.26 -2.07
C ASP A 149 -11.08 -12.93 -0.85
N SER A 150 -11.46 -14.18 -0.58
CA SER A 150 -10.90 -14.98 0.53
C SER A 150 -9.38 -15.20 0.45
N HIS A 151 -8.77 -15.01 -0.72
CA HIS A 151 -7.31 -15.10 -0.92
C HIS A 151 -6.61 -13.74 -0.79
N GLY A 152 -7.36 -12.65 -0.61
CA GLY A 152 -6.82 -11.30 -0.58
C GLY A 152 -6.69 -10.66 -1.97
N ASP A 153 -7.26 -11.26 -3.02
CA ASP A 153 -7.14 -10.76 -4.39
C ASP A 153 -8.31 -9.83 -4.76
N ALA A 154 -8.03 -8.75 -5.49
CA ALA A 154 -9.03 -7.85 -6.05
C ALA A 154 -8.60 -7.30 -7.41
N LEU A 155 -9.57 -6.95 -8.26
CA LEU A 155 -9.34 -6.26 -9.53
C LEU A 155 -9.91 -4.85 -9.46
N VAL A 156 -9.16 -3.88 -9.97
CA VAL A 156 -9.62 -2.48 -10.05
C VAL A 156 -9.06 -1.82 -11.30
N PRO A 157 -9.88 -1.03 -12.04
CA PRO A 157 -9.37 -0.24 -13.16
C PRO A 157 -8.22 0.66 -12.70
N LYS A 158 -7.20 0.82 -13.54
CA LYS A 158 -6.14 1.79 -13.28
C LYS A 158 -6.61 3.17 -13.71
N GLU A 159 -6.70 4.10 -12.78
CA GLU A 159 -7.11 5.49 -13.08
C GLU A 159 -6.09 6.53 -12.61
N PHE A 160 -5.05 6.12 -11.87
CA PHE A 160 -4.05 7.04 -11.33
C PHE A 160 -2.76 7.11 -12.14
N TYR A 161 -2.34 8.32 -12.50
CA TYR A 161 -1.06 8.58 -13.15
C TYR A 161 0.10 8.54 -12.13
N VAL A 162 0.73 7.37 -12.01
CA VAL A 162 1.81 7.13 -11.02
C VAL A 162 3.22 7.41 -11.55
N SER A 163 3.41 7.46 -12.87
CA SER A 163 4.72 7.63 -13.49
C SER A 163 4.59 8.15 -14.92
N PRO A 164 5.47 9.07 -15.37
CA PRO A 164 5.42 9.62 -16.72
C PRO A 164 5.77 8.62 -17.83
N PHE A 165 6.16 7.40 -17.47
CA PHE A 165 6.51 6.32 -18.36
C PHE A 165 5.49 5.18 -18.37
N ASN A 166 4.39 5.33 -17.63
CA ASN A 166 3.31 4.36 -17.61
C ASN A 166 2.01 5.04 -18.01
N ASP A 167 1.41 4.53 -19.10
CA ASP A 167 0.06 4.88 -19.49
C ASP A 167 -0.95 4.57 -18.38
N VAL A 168 -2.04 5.34 -18.34
CA VAL A 168 -3.17 5.15 -17.43
C VAL A 168 -3.99 3.91 -17.78
N ASP A 169 -3.87 3.40 -18.99
CA ASP A 169 -4.61 2.21 -19.42
C ASP A 169 -4.18 0.91 -18.72
N GLY A 170 -5.17 0.09 -18.37
CA GLY A 170 -5.01 -1.26 -17.82
C GLY A 170 -5.86 -1.55 -16.58
N THR A 171 -5.71 -2.76 -16.05
CA THR A 171 -6.36 -3.21 -14.81
C THR A 171 -5.31 -3.57 -13.78
N TYR A 172 -5.46 -3.07 -12.55
CA TYR A 172 -4.67 -3.52 -11.42
C TYR A 172 -5.28 -4.77 -10.79
N ARG A 173 -4.47 -5.83 -10.69
CA ARG A 173 -4.69 -6.93 -9.78
C ARG A 173 -3.95 -6.65 -8.48
N LEU A 174 -4.71 -6.42 -7.41
CA LEU A 174 -4.19 -6.25 -6.06
C LEU A 174 -4.20 -7.60 -5.35
N HIS A 175 -3.10 -7.94 -4.68
CA HIS A 175 -3.04 -9.00 -3.68
C HIS A 175 -2.74 -8.32 -2.35
N VAL A 176 -3.74 -8.20 -1.49
CA VAL A 176 -3.73 -7.43 -0.23
C VAL A 176 -4.29 -8.23 0.95
N PRO A 177 -3.81 -9.47 1.20
CA PRO A 177 -4.25 -10.22 2.37
C PRO A 177 -3.93 -9.46 3.66
N PRO A 178 -4.77 -9.59 4.71
CA PRO A 178 -4.44 -9.07 6.03
C PRO A 178 -3.07 -9.57 6.52
N PRO A 179 -2.33 -8.77 7.30
CA PRO A 179 -1.10 -9.20 7.94
C PRO A 179 -1.34 -10.44 8.82
N ARG A 180 -0.49 -11.46 8.69
CA ARG A 180 -0.63 -12.71 9.45
C ARG A 180 -0.15 -12.57 10.89
N ALA A 181 -0.73 -13.36 11.80
CA ALA A 181 -0.34 -13.44 13.22
C ALA A 181 1.18 -13.60 13.43
N ASP A 182 1.84 -14.37 12.56
CA ASP A 182 3.30 -14.57 12.58
C ASP A 182 4.13 -13.35 12.12
N GLY A 183 3.47 -12.24 11.80
CA GLY A 183 4.07 -10.99 11.36
C GLY A 183 4.36 -10.91 9.86
N ARG A 184 4.04 -11.92 9.04
CA ARG A 184 4.22 -11.83 7.58
C ARG A 184 3.28 -10.80 6.97
N VAL A 185 3.86 -9.90 6.18
CA VAL A 185 3.16 -8.91 5.35
C VAL A 185 3.56 -9.16 3.89
N ALA A 186 2.59 -9.31 3.01
CA ALA A 186 2.80 -9.47 1.59
C ALA A 186 1.69 -8.74 0.82
N VAL A 187 2.07 -7.69 0.11
CA VAL A 187 1.18 -6.91 -0.76
C VAL A 187 1.79 -6.86 -2.15
N SER A 188 0.97 -7.05 -3.19
CA SER A 188 1.42 -6.80 -4.56
C SER A 188 0.36 -6.12 -5.41
N VAL A 189 0.83 -5.35 -6.37
CA VAL A 189 0.04 -4.68 -7.39
C VAL A 189 0.61 -5.11 -8.74
N THR A 190 -0.22 -5.78 -9.53
CA THR A 190 0.13 -6.20 -10.89
C THR A 190 -0.73 -5.43 -11.87
N LEU A 191 -0.10 -4.70 -12.77
CA LEU A 191 -0.77 -4.00 -13.87
C LEU A 191 -0.81 -4.91 -15.09
N HIS A 192 -2.03 -5.26 -15.51
CA HIS A 192 -2.29 -5.94 -16.77
C HIS A 192 -2.73 -4.93 -17.83
N ARG A 193 -2.20 -5.09 -19.05
CA ARG A 193 -2.57 -4.33 -20.24
C ARG A 193 -2.68 -5.27 -21.41
N ASP A 194 -3.64 -5.02 -22.30
CA ASP A 194 -3.81 -5.85 -23.49
C ASP A 194 -2.56 -5.79 -24.38
N GLY A 195 -2.07 -6.96 -24.76
CA GLY A 195 -0.89 -7.11 -25.62
C GLY A 195 0.45 -6.71 -24.99
N GLN A 196 0.54 -6.49 -23.66
CA GLN A 196 1.80 -6.21 -22.98
C GLN A 196 2.03 -7.13 -21.78
N ASP A 197 3.30 -7.44 -21.51
CA ASP A 197 3.65 -8.19 -20.29
C ASP A 197 3.32 -7.37 -19.02
N PRO A 198 2.91 -8.04 -17.93
CA PRO A 198 2.47 -7.36 -16.72
C PRO A 198 3.61 -6.63 -15.99
N PHE A 199 3.30 -5.48 -15.40
CA PHE A 199 4.18 -4.81 -14.46
C PHE A 199 3.80 -5.17 -13.03
N THR A 200 4.73 -5.70 -12.24
CA THR A 200 4.47 -6.10 -10.85
C THR A 200 5.28 -5.27 -9.87
N ALA A 201 4.61 -4.67 -8.90
CA ALA A 201 5.19 -4.09 -7.70
C ALA A 201 4.80 -4.94 -6.49
N SER A 202 5.76 -5.38 -5.70
CA SER A 202 5.49 -6.19 -4.50
C SER A 202 6.24 -5.65 -3.30
N VAL A 203 5.57 -5.66 -2.15
CA VAL A 203 6.09 -5.31 -0.83
C VAL A 203 5.93 -6.55 0.04
N THR A 204 7.05 -7.13 0.47
CA THR A 204 7.06 -8.25 1.40
C THR A 204 7.86 -7.90 2.63
N GLY A 205 7.49 -8.41 3.79
CA GLY A 205 8.21 -8.10 5.02
C GLY A 205 7.75 -8.91 6.21
N ARG A 206 8.44 -8.69 7.33
CA ARG A 206 8.07 -9.28 8.62
C ARG A 206 7.97 -8.18 9.68
N ALA A 207 6.79 -8.09 10.29
CA ALA A 207 6.49 -7.20 11.38
C ALA A 207 7.24 -7.62 12.65
N ARG A 208 7.80 -6.65 13.35
CA ARG A 208 8.43 -6.79 14.67
C ARG A 208 7.84 -5.74 15.61
N PRO A 209 7.55 -6.08 16.88
CA PRO A 209 7.04 -5.11 17.84
C PRO A 209 7.90 -3.84 17.88
N ALA A 210 7.26 -2.68 17.83
CA ALA A 210 7.94 -1.38 17.77
C ALA A 210 8.44 -0.93 19.15
N THR A 211 9.39 -1.69 19.70
CA THR A 211 10.08 -1.30 20.94
C THR A 211 11.09 -0.17 20.68
N THR A 212 11.42 0.62 21.71
CA THR A 212 12.47 1.65 21.63
C THR A 212 13.77 1.10 21.04
N ALA A 213 14.16 -0.11 21.43
CA ALA A 213 15.36 -0.77 20.91
C ALA A 213 15.26 -1.07 19.41
N GLU A 214 14.11 -1.55 18.92
CA GLU A 214 13.93 -1.83 17.48
C GLU A 214 13.84 -0.54 16.66
N ILE A 215 13.24 0.53 17.19
CA ILE A 215 13.24 1.86 16.56
C ILE A 215 14.68 2.35 16.38
N ILE A 216 15.47 2.39 17.47
CA ILE A 216 16.88 2.83 17.43
C ILE A 216 17.69 1.95 16.47
N ARG A 217 17.54 0.63 16.55
CA ARG A 217 18.24 -0.32 15.66
C ARG A 217 17.89 -0.10 14.19
N THR A 218 16.64 0.20 13.89
CA THR A 218 16.18 0.49 12.53
C THR A 218 16.82 1.77 12.01
N GLN A 219 16.88 2.81 12.83
CA GLN A 219 17.55 4.06 12.46
C GLN A 219 19.05 3.90 12.32
N LEU A 220 19.73 3.12 13.18
CA LEU A 220 21.16 2.87 13.03
C LEU A 220 21.49 2.10 11.73
N ARG A 221 20.58 1.23 11.27
CA ARG A 221 20.76 0.48 10.02
C ARG A 221 20.38 1.28 8.78
N ALA A 222 19.52 2.29 8.93
CA ALA A 222 18.92 3.00 7.81
C ALA A 222 18.61 4.48 8.15
N PRO A 223 19.58 5.27 8.64
CA PRO A 223 19.31 6.56 9.31
C PRO A 223 18.68 7.62 8.42
N LEU A 224 18.78 7.45 7.10
CA LEU A 224 18.27 8.37 6.08
C LEU A 224 17.58 7.63 4.93
N ALA A 225 17.09 6.40 5.14
CA ALA A 225 16.53 5.61 4.05
C ALA A 225 15.40 6.34 3.27
N PRO A 226 14.43 7.02 3.91
CA PRO A 226 13.41 7.77 3.17
C PRO A 226 14.00 8.94 2.35
N VAL A 227 14.98 9.66 2.90
CA VAL A 227 15.67 10.77 2.22
C VAL A 227 16.48 10.25 1.04
N LEU A 228 17.25 9.17 1.22
CA LEU A 228 18.07 8.54 0.18
C LEU A 228 17.21 7.90 -0.91
N VAL A 229 16.10 7.26 -0.57
CA VAL A 229 15.15 6.68 -1.55
C VAL A 229 14.50 7.80 -2.35
N SER A 230 14.01 8.85 -1.70
CA SER A 230 13.43 10.01 -2.39
C SER A 230 14.45 10.74 -3.26
N ALA A 231 15.69 10.92 -2.79
CA ALA A 231 16.78 11.48 -3.59
C ALA A 231 17.10 10.60 -4.80
N ARG A 232 17.19 9.28 -4.64
CA ARG A 232 17.42 8.33 -5.74
C ARG A 232 16.29 8.34 -6.75
N ILE A 233 15.04 8.42 -6.31
CA ILE A 233 13.87 8.49 -7.21
C ILE A 233 13.91 9.81 -7.99
N ARG A 234 14.19 10.94 -7.34
CA ARG A 234 14.38 12.24 -8.01
C ARG A 234 15.53 12.20 -9.01
N ILE A 235 16.69 11.65 -8.63
CA ILE A 235 17.86 11.50 -9.52
C ILE A 235 17.54 10.57 -10.70
N HIS A 236 16.81 9.48 -10.47
CA HIS A 236 16.39 8.57 -11.53
C HIS A 236 15.41 9.24 -12.49
N GLY A 237 14.43 9.99 -11.96
CA GLY A 237 13.51 10.81 -12.76
C GLY A 237 14.25 11.85 -13.61
N ILE A 238 15.21 12.58 -13.02
CA ILE A 238 16.07 13.55 -13.73
C ILE A 238 16.92 12.83 -14.80
N ARG A 239 17.48 11.66 -14.50
CA ARG A 239 18.28 10.88 -15.45
C ARG A 239 17.47 10.36 -16.63
N LEU A 240 16.22 9.93 -16.40
CA LEU A 240 15.31 9.50 -17.47
C LEU A 240 14.85 10.69 -18.32
N TRP A 241 14.61 11.85 -17.70
CA TRP A 241 14.33 13.11 -18.39
C TRP A 241 15.51 13.57 -19.27
N LEU A 242 16.74 13.54 -18.74
CA LEU A 242 17.96 13.81 -19.50
C LEU A 242 18.20 12.82 -20.65
N ARG A 243 17.60 11.62 -20.59
CA ARG A 243 17.64 10.60 -21.66
C ARG A 243 16.52 10.74 -22.69
N ARG A 244 15.75 11.83 -22.68
CA ARG A 244 14.72 12.19 -23.69
C ARG A 244 13.64 11.12 -23.91
N LEU A 245 13.29 10.36 -22.87
CA LEU A 245 12.10 9.52 -22.93
C LEU A 245 10.87 10.42 -23.13
N PRO A 246 9.97 10.13 -24.08
CA PRO A 246 8.79 10.94 -24.33
C PRO A 246 7.94 10.99 -23.06
N VAL A 247 7.77 12.21 -22.54
CA VAL A 247 6.94 12.46 -21.37
C VAL A 247 5.50 12.48 -21.85
N ILE A 248 4.69 11.53 -21.39
CA ILE A 248 3.26 11.54 -21.69
C ILE A 248 2.65 12.79 -21.01
N PRO A 249 1.90 13.63 -21.73
CA PRO A 249 1.25 14.80 -21.14
C PRO A 249 0.31 14.38 -20.01
N ARG A 250 0.41 15.06 -18.87
CA ARG A 250 -0.37 14.74 -17.66
C ARG A 250 -1.87 15.05 -17.90
N PRO A 251 -2.78 14.07 -17.77
CA PRO A 251 -4.22 14.37 -17.68
C PRO A 251 -4.54 14.99 -16.31
N ALA A 252 -5.56 15.85 -16.24
CA ALA A 252 -6.04 16.39 -14.96
C ALA A 252 -6.49 15.22 -14.07
N HIS A 253 -5.95 15.11 -12.85
CA HIS A 253 -6.35 14.07 -11.92
C HIS A 253 -7.50 14.58 -11.05
N PRO A 254 -8.73 14.04 -11.17
CA PRO A 254 -9.81 14.37 -10.25
C PRO A 254 -9.50 13.79 -8.86
N ASP A 255 -9.93 14.47 -7.80
CA ASP A 255 -9.82 14.00 -6.40
C ASP A 255 -10.74 12.79 -6.09
N SER A 256 -11.33 12.18 -7.11
CA SER A 256 -12.18 11.00 -7.02
C SER A 256 -11.36 9.73 -6.84
N MET A 257 -11.88 8.80 -6.04
CA MET A 257 -11.30 7.47 -5.86
C MET A 257 -11.78 6.49 -6.93
N THR A 258 -11.01 5.44 -7.19
CA THR A 258 -11.51 4.27 -7.92
C THR A 258 -11.98 3.20 -6.94
N VAL A 259 -13.26 2.84 -7.05
CA VAL A 259 -13.86 1.73 -6.28
C VAL A 259 -13.94 0.52 -7.21
N SER A 260 -13.42 -0.62 -6.74
CA SER A 260 -13.61 -1.89 -7.46
C SER A 260 -15.09 -2.19 -7.58
N ALA A 261 -15.54 -2.57 -8.78
CA ALA A 261 -16.86 -3.14 -8.95
C ALA A 261 -16.93 -4.43 -8.13
N CYS A 262 -17.95 -4.55 -7.28
CA CYS A 262 -18.19 -5.77 -6.50
C CYS A 262 -18.19 -6.97 -7.46
N PRO A 263 -17.37 -8.01 -7.25
CA PRO A 263 -17.37 -9.13 -8.16
C PRO A 263 -18.75 -9.79 -8.08
N ALA A 264 -19.54 -9.67 -9.14
CA ALA A 264 -20.64 -10.58 -9.37
C ALA A 264 -20.04 -11.99 -9.32
N SER A 265 -20.50 -12.79 -8.37
CA SER A 265 -20.08 -14.16 -8.15
C SER A 265 -19.95 -14.91 -9.48
N GLY A 266 -18.71 -15.26 -9.87
CA GLY A 266 -18.46 -15.88 -11.15
C GLY A 266 -16.98 -16.18 -11.45
N THR A 267 -16.58 -17.42 -11.15
CA THR A 267 -15.44 -18.18 -11.69
C THR A 267 -14.04 -17.92 -11.09
N PRO A 268 -13.39 -18.92 -10.49
CA PRO A 268 -12.04 -18.79 -9.98
C PRO A 268 -11.03 -18.76 -11.14
N VAL A 269 -10.22 -17.70 -11.22
CA VAL A 269 -9.06 -17.65 -12.10
C VAL A 269 -7.98 -18.55 -11.50
N SER A 270 -7.78 -19.72 -12.13
CA SER A 270 -6.79 -20.72 -11.77
C SER A 270 -5.38 -20.14 -11.74
N ARG A 271 -4.62 -20.47 -10.69
CA ARG A 271 -3.26 -20.01 -10.42
C ARG A 271 -2.18 -20.90 -11.06
N LYS A 272 -2.53 -21.74 -12.03
CA LYS A 272 -1.60 -22.56 -12.79
C LYS A 272 -1.40 -21.90 -14.15
N ASP A 273 -0.19 -21.41 -14.40
CA ASP A 273 0.49 -21.44 -15.72
C ASP A 273 1.81 -20.62 -15.74
N ASP A 274 2.20 -19.96 -14.65
CA ASP A 274 3.46 -19.17 -14.63
C ASP A 274 4.74 -19.98 -14.28
N ASP A 275 4.64 -21.24 -13.86
CA ASP A 275 5.82 -22.02 -13.39
C ASP A 275 6.49 -22.90 -14.47
N GLU A 276 5.95 -23.02 -15.70
CA GLU A 276 6.51 -23.94 -16.72
C GLU A 276 7.31 -23.27 -17.87
N ARG A 277 7.55 -21.95 -17.84
CA ARG A 277 8.29 -21.27 -18.93
C ARG A 277 9.66 -20.68 -18.55
N SER A 278 10.28 -21.20 -17.49
CA SER A 278 11.63 -20.80 -17.05
C SER A 278 12.68 -21.92 -17.16
N ALA A 279 12.38 -23.01 -17.87
CA ALA A 279 13.34 -24.06 -18.18
C ALA A 279 13.20 -24.54 -19.63
N SER A 280 13.62 -23.70 -20.58
CA SER A 280 14.17 -24.08 -21.89
C SER A 280 14.80 -22.86 -22.55
#